data_AF-A0A7S2KFS8-F1
#
_entry.id   AF-A0A7S2KFS8-F1
#
_cell.length_a   1.000
_cell.length_b   1.000
_cell.length_c   1.000
_cell.angle_alpha   90.00
_cell.angle_beta   90.00
_cell.angle_gamma   90.00
#
_symmetry.space_group_name_H-M   'P 1'
#
loop_
_entity.id
_entity.type
_entity.pdbx_description
1 polymer ?
#
loop_
_entity_poly.entity_id
_entity_poly.type
_entity_poly.pdbx_seq_one_letter_code
_entity_poly.pdbx_strand_id
1 'polypeptide(L)'
;FSVSFSMAPCHSLTFVVLALVAFTGSAEDRVVEKDGLKIITTFLPESCERKTKDGDYLSMHYTGTIDESSENGDKGSKFDSSVDRGTPFSFQLGVGRVIKGWDQGLTDMCIGEKRTLIISPEMGYGSSGAGGAIPGGATLNFEVECLDITDSAPAQEQPNIFGQIDADDDSFLTKEELLGWFKTAQGLDSIPDGLFEHEDKDEDGKISWDEFSGPKGSKPADKDEL
;
A
#
# COMPACT_ATOMS: atom_id res chain seq x y z
N PHE A 1 -42.93 -46.04 77.31
CA PHE A 1 -41.56 -46.19 76.78
C PHE A 1 -41.29 -44.96 75.91
N SER A 2 -40.75 -43.87 76.46
CA SER A 2 -39.31 -43.53 76.55
C SER A 2 -38.61 -43.69 75.18
N VAL A 3 -37.90 -42.72 74.60
CA VAL A 3 -37.00 -41.71 75.17
C VAL A 3 -36.84 -40.55 74.15
N SER A 4 -36.71 -39.31 74.64
CA SER A 4 -36.21 -38.15 73.90
C SER A 4 -34.71 -38.25 73.65
N PHE A 5 -34.20 -37.85 72.48
CA PHE A 5 -32.78 -37.48 72.36
C PHE A 5 -32.61 -36.20 71.53
N SER A 6 -32.03 -35.21 72.20
CA SER A 6 -31.49 -33.96 71.67
C SER A 6 -30.06 -34.21 71.19
N MET A 7 -29.66 -33.66 70.03
CA MET A 7 -28.27 -33.36 69.72
C MET A 7 -28.18 -32.24 68.68
N ALA A 8 -27.40 -31.22 69.01
CA ALA A 8 -27.06 -30.06 68.20
C ALA A 8 -25.78 -30.33 67.35
N PRO A 9 -25.19 -29.34 66.65
CA PRO A 9 -24.95 -29.36 65.20
C PRO A 9 -23.54 -29.83 64.80
N CYS A 10 -23.43 -30.46 63.62
CA CYS A 10 -22.16 -30.74 62.97
C CYS A 10 -21.92 -29.69 61.87
N HIS A 11 -20.89 -28.86 62.05
CA HIS A 11 -20.39 -27.95 61.03
C HIS A 11 -19.79 -28.75 59.87
N SER A 12 -20.35 -28.60 58.66
CA SER A 12 -19.68 -29.05 57.44
C SER A 12 -19.60 -27.87 56.47
N LEU A 13 -18.41 -27.26 56.42
CA LEU A 13 -18.03 -26.29 55.39
C LEU A 13 -18.16 -26.98 54.03
N THR A 14 -19.15 -26.59 53.23
CA THR A 14 -19.18 -26.93 51.81
C THR A 14 -18.56 -25.77 51.05
N PHE A 15 -17.36 -26.01 50.51
CA PHE A 15 -16.63 -25.07 49.66
C PHE A 15 -17.45 -24.72 48.42
N VAL A 16 -17.79 -23.44 48.25
CA VAL A 16 -18.27 -22.91 46.97
C VAL A 16 -17.07 -22.84 46.04
N VAL A 17 -16.95 -23.81 45.13
CA VAL A 17 -15.97 -23.76 44.04
C VAL A 17 -16.50 -22.76 43.02
N LEU A 18 -16.04 -21.50 43.13
CA LEU A 18 -16.23 -20.50 42.09
C LEU A 18 -15.32 -20.87 40.92
N ALA A 19 -15.88 -21.56 39.93
CA ALA A 19 -15.19 -21.78 38.67
C ALA A 19 -15.06 -20.44 37.94
N LEU A 20 -13.90 -19.79 38.09
CA LEU A 20 -13.46 -18.70 37.23
C LEU A 20 -13.28 -19.30 35.83
N VAL A 21 -14.30 -19.18 34.99
CA VAL A 21 -14.16 -19.41 33.56
C VAL A 21 -13.35 -18.23 33.02
N ALA A 22 -12.04 -18.41 32.89
CA ALA A 22 -11.21 -17.49 32.14
C ALA A 22 -11.63 -17.58 30.68
N PHE A 23 -12.37 -16.56 30.21
CA PHE A 23 -12.67 -16.42 28.79
C PHE A 23 -11.37 -15.98 28.11
N THR A 24 -10.61 -16.95 27.59
CA THR A 24 -9.50 -16.64 26.68
C THR A 24 -10.14 -16.12 25.40
N GLY A 25 -10.13 -14.80 25.21
CA GLY A 25 -10.53 -14.19 23.94
C GLY A 25 -9.63 -14.74 22.83
N SER A 26 -10.18 -15.61 21.99
CA SER A 26 -9.54 -16.00 20.75
C SER A 26 -9.59 -14.78 19.82
N ALA A 27 -8.45 -14.34 19.32
CA ALA A 27 -8.39 -13.42 18.19
C ALA A 27 -8.91 -14.20 16.97
N GLU A 28 -10.23 -14.19 16.76
CA GLU A 28 -10.80 -14.68 15.51
C GLU A 28 -10.44 -13.69 14.40
N ASP A 29 -9.83 -14.19 13.33
CA ASP A 29 -9.56 -13.42 12.12
C ASP A 29 -10.84 -12.70 11.69
N ARG A 30 -10.75 -11.38 11.47
CA ARG A 30 -11.90 -10.62 10.98
C ARG A 30 -12.06 -10.89 9.49
N VAL A 31 -13.06 -11.68 9.14
CA VAL A 31 -13.38 -12.04 7.75
C VAL A 31 -14.52 -11.17 7.23
N VAL A 32 -14.29 -10.49 6.10
CA VAL A 32 -15.32 -9.78 5.34
C VAL A 32 -15.36 -10.38 3.93
N GLU A 33 -16.54 -10.84 3.51
CA GLU A 33 -16.76 -11.34 2.16
C GLU A 33 -17.69 -10.39 1.40
N LYS A 34 -17.27 -10.01 0.20
CA LYS A 34 -18.00 -9.22 -0.79
C LYS A 34 -17.94 -9.96 -2.11
N ASP A 35 -18.89 -9.73 -3.01
CA ASP A 35 -18.97 -10.43 -4.30
C ASP A 35 -17.60 -10.55 -5.02
N GLY A 36 -17.00 -11.74 -4.97
CA GLY A 36 -15.70 -12.04 -5.59
C GLY A 36 -14.45 -11.54 -4.83
N LEU A 37 -14.58 -11.09 -3.58
CA LEU A 37 -13.48 -10.62 -2.73
C LEU A 37 -13.67 -11.08 -1.29
N LYS A 38 -12.69 -11.80 -0.75
CA LYS A 38 -12.61 -12.14 0.68
C LYS A 38 -11.43 -11.41 1.31
N ILE A 39 -11.69 -10.71 2.41
CA ILE A 39 -10.73 -9.92 3.17
C ILE A 39 -10.60 -10.57 4.54
N ILE A 40 -9.38 -10.92 4.93
CA ILE A 40 -9.08 -11.54 6.22
C ILE A 40 -8.06 -10.66 6.91
N THR A 41 -8.43 -9.96 7.99
CA THR A 41 -7.45 -9.22 8.80
C THR A 41 -6.67 -10.20 9.66
N THR A 42 -5.41 -10.42 9.31
CA THR A 42 -4.50 -11.37 9.99
C THR A 42 -3.71 -10.71 11.11
N PHE A 43 -3.54 -9.38 11.06
CA PHE A 43 -2.96 -8.60 12.14
C PHE A 43 -3.53 -7.19 12.15
N LEU A 44 -3.96 -6.71 13.32
CA LEU A 44 -4.44 -5.35 13.52
C LEU A 44 -3.58 -4.69 14.62
N PRO A 45 -2.95 -3.52 14.36
CA PRO A 45 -2.21 -2.79 15.39
C PRO A 45 -3.13 -2.32 16.53
N GLU A 46 -2.57 -2.19 17.73
CA GLU A 46 -3.32 -1.74 18.92
C GLU A 46 -3.85 -0.31 18.78
N SER A 47 -3.09 0.56 18.11
CA SER A 47 -3.48 1.92 17.79
C SER A 47 -3.68 2.10 16.30
N CYS A 48 -4.65 2.93 15.94
CA CYS A 48 -4.97 3.28 14.56
C CYS A 48 -5.39 4.74 14.51
N GLU A 49 -4.41 5.61 14.29
CA GLU A 49 -4.63 7.07 14.25
C GLU A 49 -5.25 7.52 12.92
N ARG A 50 -4.90 6.84 11.84
CA ARG A 50 -5.39 7.09 10.48
C ARG A 50 -5.80 5.78 9.84
N LYS A 51 -6.92 5.83 9.11
CA LYS A 51 -7.39 4.75 8.23
C LYS A 51 -7.28 5.15 6.77
N THR A 52 -7.01 4.18 5.92
CA THR A 52 -7.00 4.37 4.46
C THR A 52 -8.39 4.71 3.93
N LYS A 53 -8.45 5.66 3.01
CA LYS A 53 -9.66 6.07 2.27
C LYS A 53 -9.34 6.34 0.80
N ASP A 54 -10.38 6.39 -0.03
CA ASP A 54 -10.23 6.72 -1.45
C ASP A 54 -9.45 8.04 -1.64
N GLY A 55 -8.48 8.00 -2.57
CA GLY A 55 -7.60 9.11 -2.89
C GLY A 55 -6.29 9.13 -2.10
N ASP A 56 -6.18 8.40 -0.98
CA ASP A 56 -4.91 8.24 -0.25
C ASP A 56 -3.88 7.54 -1.12
N TYR A 57 -2.61 7.88 -0.92
CA TYR A 57 -1.48 7.12 -1.43
C TYR A 57 -1.02 6.14 -0.35
N LEU A 58 -0.95 4.87 -0.71
CA LEU A 58 -0.51 3.80 0.17
C LEU A 58 0.87 3.34 -0.24
N SER A 59 1.75 3.13 0.74
CA SER A 59 2.97 2.33 0.57
C SER A 59 2.75 0.98 1.25
N MET A 60 2.97 -0.12 0.52
CA MET A 60 2.65 -1.45 1.00
C MET A 60 3.72 -2.48 0.70
N HIS A 61 3.85 -3.44 1.61
CA HIS A 61 4.42 -4.73 1.27
C HIS A 61 3.30 -5.71 0.89
N TYR A 62 3.59 -6.55 -0.09
CA TYR A 62 2.75 -7.65 -0.50
C TYR A 62 3.55 -8.85 -1.02
N THR A 63 2.89 -10.01 -0.96
CA THR A 63 3.23 -11.22 -1.71
C THR A 63 1.96 -11.76 -2.37
N GLY A 64 2.02 -12.00 -3.67
CA GLY A 64 0.92 -12.52 -4.47
C GLY A 64 1.17 -13.95 -4.92
N THR A 65 0.19 -14.83 -4.69
CA THR A 65 0.21 -16.24 -5.10
C THR A 65 -1.08 -16.63 -5.81
N ILE A 66 -1.04 -17.70 -6.61
CA ILE A 66 -2.27 -18.34 -7.11
C ILE A 66 -2.95 -19.04 -5.93
N ASP A 67 -4.21 -18.71 -5.69
CA ASP A 67 -4.93 -19.24 -4.53
C ASP A 67 -5.18 -20.75 -4.64
N GLU A 68 -5.27 -21.44 -3.51
CA GLU A 68 -5.54 -22.88 -3.45
C GLU A 68 -6.91 -23.26 -4.04
N SER A 69 -7.88 -22.35 -3.97
CA SER A 69 -9.20 -22.55 -4.58
C SER A 69 -9.23 -22.27 -6.08
N SER A 70 -8.16 -21.72 -6.66
CA SER A 70 -8.12 -21.36 -8.08
C SER A 70 -8.34 -22.58 -8.97
N GLU A 71 -9.18 -22.41 -10.00
CA GLU A 71 -9.38 -23.41 -11.06
C GLU A 71 -8.29 -23.36 -12.13
N ASN A 72 -7.57 -22.23 -12.22
CA ASN A 72 -6.54 -21.99 -13.22
C ASN A 72 -5.20 -21.62 -12.58
N GLY A 73 -4.11 -22.10 -13.18
CA GLY A 73 -2.74 -21.86 -12.72
C GLY A 73 -2.24 -22.85 -11.66
N ASP A 74 -0.96 -22.70 -11.33
CA ASP A 74 -0.28 -23.55 -10.36
C ASP A 74 -0.59 -23.07 -8.94
N LYS A 75 -1.45 -23.78 -8.22
CA LYS A 75 -1.89 -23.43 -6.86
C LYS A 75 -0.71 -23.22 -5.90
N GLY A 76 -0.81 -22.19 -5.07
CA GLY A 76 0.24 -21.79 -4.14
C GLY A 76 1.48 -21.17 -4.79
N SER A 77 1.58 -21.15 -6.13
CA SER A 77 2.73 -20.55 -6.81
C SER A 77 2.76 -19.04 -6.60
N LYS A 78 3.90 -18.53 -6.14
CA LYS A 78 4.15 -17.10 -6.03
C LYS A 78 4.43 -16.52 -7.41
N PHE A 79 3.63 -15.55 -7.83
CA PHE A 79 3.86 -14.82 -9.08
C PHE A 79 4.63 -13.51 -8.86
N ASP A 80 4.50 -12.89 -7.67
CA ASP A 80 5.21 -11.65 -7.38
C ASP A 80 5.31 -11.34 -5.87
N SER A 81 6.34 -10.58 -5.46
CA SER A 81 6.47 -10.06 -4.09
C SER A 81 7.33 -8.81 -4.03
N SER A 82 6.80 -7.76 -3.40
CA SER A 82 7.57 -6.55 -3.07
C SER A 82 8.68 -6.81 -2.03
N VAL A 83 8.50 -7.81 -1.16
CA VAL A 83 9.46 -8.16 -0.11
C VAL A 83 10.71 -8.78 -0.73
N ASP A 84 10.53 -9.68 -1.71
CA ASP A 84 11.63 -10.28 -2.46
C ASP A 84 12.46 -9.23 -3.22
N ARG A 85 11.80 -8.17 -3.72
CA ARG A 85 12.45 -7.04 -4.39
C ARG A 85 13.10 -6.04 -3.42
N GLY A 86 12.79 -6.15 -2.12
CA GLY A 86 13.25 -5.21 -1.09
C GLY A 86 12.71 -3.79 -1.22
N THR A 87 11.70 -3.57 -2.07
CA THR A 87 11.14 -2.24 -2.34
C THR A 87 9.60 -2.31 -2.22
N PRO A 88 8.98 -1.51 -1.33
CA PRO A 88 7.53 -1.40 -1.23
C PRO A 88 6.88 -0.97 -2.53
N PHE A 89 5.57 -1.21 -2.64
CA PHE A 89 4.78 -0.74 -3.77
C PHE A 89 3.88 0.42 -3.34
N SER A 90 4.00 1.53 -4.07
CA SER A 90 3.23 2.74 -3.84
C SER A 90 2.13 2.90 -4.89
N PHE A 91 0.91 3.21 -4.46
CA PHE A 91 -0.19 3.49 -5.40
C PHE A 91 -1.26 4.36 -4.74
N GLN A 92 -2.11 4.98 -5.57
CA GLN A 92 -3.27 5.72 -5.10
C GLN A 92 -4.49 4.79 -4.98
N LEU A 93 -5.12 4.76 -3.82
CA LEU A 93 -6.27 3.91 -3.50
C LEU A 93 -7.57 4.44 -4.11
N GLY A 94 -8.39 3.55 -4.65
CA GLY A 94 -9.79 3.85 -5.01
C GLY A 94 -9.97 4.58 -6.34
N VAL A 95 -8.91 4.72 -7.13
CA VAL A 95 -8.92 5.46 -8.40
C VAL A 95 -8.80 4.56 -9.64
N GLY A 96 -8.87 3.24 -9.49
CA GLY A 96 -8.81 2.29 -10.61
C GLY A 96 -7.41 2.12 -11.22
N ARG A 97 -6.36 2.40 -10.45
CA ARG A 97 -4.95 2.22 -10.86
C ARG A 97 -4.41 0.82 -10.55
N VAL A 98 -5.09 0.09 -9.69
CA VAL A 98 -4.80 -1.31 -9.33
C VAL A 98 -6.03 -2.17 -9.60
N ILE A 99 -5.91 -3.49 -9.40
CA ILE A 99 -7.05 -4.41 -9.56
C ILE A 99 -8.18 -4.05 -8.58
N LYS A 100 -9.44 -4.30 -8.97
CA LYS A 100 -10.63 -3.92 -8.18
C LYS A 100 -10.61 -4.52 -6.77
N GLY A 101 -10.07 -5.72 -6.61
CA GLY A 101 -9.92 -6.37 -5.32
C GLY A 101 -9.02 -5.61 -4.35
N TRP A 102 -8.00 -4.90 -4.85
CA TRP A 102 -7.16 -4.03 -4.03
C TRP A 102 -7.87 -2.73 -3.69
N ASP A 103 -8.44 -2.05 -4.70
CA ASP A 103 -9.18 -0.80 -4.48
C ASP A 103 -10.31 -0.95 -3.43
N GLN A 104 -10.94 -2.13 -3.36
CA GLN A 104 -12.01 -2.40 -2.39
C GLN A 104 -11.52 -3.09 -1.12
N GLY A 105 -10.45 -3.88 -1.20
CA GLY A 105 -9.96 -4.71 -0.09
C GLY A 105 -9.07 -3.95 0.91
N LEU A 106 -8.54 -2.81 0.48
CA LEU A 106 -7.54 -2.04 1.21
C LEU A 106 -8.08 -0.76 1.83
N THR A 107 -9.40 -0.53 1.77
CA THR A 107 -10.07 0.55 2.50
C THR A 107 -10.13 0.24 4.00
N ASP A 108 -10.20 1.27 4.84
CA ASP A 108 -10.28 1.14 6.30
C ASP A 108 -9.13 0.36 6.95
N MET A 109 -7.94 0.34 6.32
CA MET A 109 -6.71 -0.24 6.89
C MET A 109 -5.99 0.76 7.77
N CYS A 110 -5.35 0.26 8.82
CA CYS A 110 -4.41 1.02 9.64
C CYS A 110 -2.96 0.81 9.18
N ILE A 111 -2.08 1.78 9.42
CA ILE A 111 -0.63 1.59 9.27
C ILE A 111 -0.18 0.43 10.17
N GLY A 112 0.57 -0.52 9.61
CA GLY A 112 1.00 -1.76 10.25
C GLY A 112 -0.02 -2.90 10.19
N GLU A 113 -1.26 -2.67 9.72
CA GLU A 113 -2.26 -3.73 9.56
C GLU A 113 -1.85 -4.70 8.45
N LYS A 114 -2.11 -5.99 8.66
CA LYS A 114 -1.90 -7.05 7.68
C LYS A 114 -3.21 -7.71 7.31
N ARG A 115 -3.38 -7.99 6.02
CA ARG A 115 -4.55 -8.66 5.47
C ARG A 115 -4.15 -9.76 4.50
N THR A 116 -5.00 -10.76 4.40
CA THR A 116 -5.05 -11.70 3.29
C THR A 116 -6.26 -11.38 2.43
N LEU A 117 -6.05 -11.13 1.13
CA LEU A 117 -7.10 -10.87 0.16
C LEU A 117 -7.20 -12.05 -0.81
N ILE A 118 -8.34 -12.74 -0.83
CA ILE A 118 -8.65 -13.73 -1.87
C ILE A 118 -9.53 -13.06 -2.92
N ILE A 119 -9.01 -13.00 -4.14
CA ILE A 119 -9.55 -12.15 -5.21
C ILE A 119 -9.94 -13.05 -6.38
N SER A 120 -11.25 -13.09 -6.68
CA SER A 120 -11.77 -13.75 -7.88
C SER A 120 -11.21 -13.14 -9.17
N PRO A 121 -11.24 -13.88 -10.29
CA PRO A 121 -10.77 -13.37 -11.57
C PRO A 121 -11.40 -12.03 -11.96
N GLU A 122 -12.70 -11.84 -11.72
CA GLU A 122 -13.49 -10.65 -12.08
C GLU A 122 -13.09 -9.40 -11.30
N MET A 123 -12.52 -9.62 -10.11
CA MET A 123 -11.95 -8.59 -9.23
C MET A 123 -10.44 -8.42 -9.42
N GLY A 124 -9.80 -9.32 -10.18
CA GLY A 124 -8.39 -9.35 -10.52
C GLY A 124 -8.12 -9.06 -12.00
N TYR A 125 -7.48 -10.02 -12.68
CA TYR A 125 -7.02 -9.89 -14.07
C TYR A 125 -7.94 -10.55 -15.12
N GLY A 126 -9.11 -11.04 -14.70
CA GLY A 126 -10.13 -11.63 -15.56
C GLY A 126 -9.63 -12.82 -16.39
N SER A 127 -10.27 -13.05 -17.53
CA SER A 127 -9.93 -14.14 -18.45
C SER A 127 -8.60 -13.96 -19.18
N SER A 128 -8.02 -12.75 -19.16
CA SER A 128 -6.79 -12.44 -19.87
C SER A 128 -5.53 -12.81 -19.09
N GLY A 129 -5.60 -12.81 -17.75
CA GLY A 129 -4.41 -12.98 -16.91
C GLY A 129 -3.46 -11.78 -17.02
N ALA A 130 -2.21 -11.95 -16.56
CA ALA A 130 -1.22 -10.88 -16.60
C ALA A 130 0.24 -11.39 -16.61
N GLY A 131 1.09 -10.71 -17.36
CA GLY A 131 2.56 -10.82 -17.28
C GLY A 131 3.16 -12.21 -17.58
N GLY A 132 2.37 -13.15 -18.12
CA GLY A 132 2.76 -14.55 -18.32
C GLY A 132 2.84 -15.38 -17.04
N ALA A 133 2.88 -14.75 -15.87
CA ALA A 133 2.93 -15.41 -14.56
C ALA A 133 1.53 -15.68 -13.97
N ILE A 134 0.53 -14.88 -14.35
CA ILE A 134 -0.86 -15.04 -13.89
C ILE A 134 -1.70 -15.54 -15.07
N PRO A 135 -2.21 -16.79 -15.02
CA PRO A 135 -3.08 -17.30 -16.06
C PRO A 135 -4.46 -16.63 -16.02
N GLY A 136 -5.13 -16.61 -17.17
CA GLY A 136 -6.52 -16.16 -17.25
C GLY A 136 -7.46 -16.99 -16.39
N GLY A 137 -8.40 -16.34 -15.71
CA GLY A 137 -9.37 -17.03 -14.84
C GLY A 137 -8.79 -17.52 -13.51
N ALA A 138 -7.62 -17.05 -13.10
CA ALA A 138 -7.02 -17.43 -11.82
C ALA A 138 -7.62 -16.65 -10.64
N THR A 139 -7.92 -17.35 -9.55
CA THR A 139 -8.17 -16.75 -8.23
C THR A 139 -6.82 -16.44 -7.59
N LEU A 140 -6.69 -15.25 -7.03
CA LEU A 140 -5.43 -14.74 -6.47
C LEU A 140 -5.52 -14.69 -4.95
N ASN A 141 -4.41 -14.97 -4.29
CA ASN A 141 -4.20 -14.74 -2.88
C ASN A 141 -3.12 -13.66 -2.71
N PHE A 142 -3.45 -12.59 -1.99
CA PHE A 142 -2.48 -11.55 -1.63
C PHE A 142 -2.36 -11.44 -0.12
N GLU A 143 -1.15 -11.64 0.39
CA GLU A 143 -0.78 -11.21 1.73
C GLU A 143 -0.23 -9.79 1.63
N VAL A 144 -0.80 -8.85 2.39
CA VAL A 144 -0.46 -7.43 2.33
C VAL A 144 -0.21 -6.83 3.71
N GLU A 145 0.62 -5.80 3.76
CA GLU A 145 0.95 -5.01 4.95
C GLU A 145 0.97 -3.53 4.57
N CYS A 146 0.18 -2.71 5.26
CA CYS A 146 0.16 -1.26 5.07
C CYS A 146 1.36 -0.63 5.80
N LEU A 147 2.27 0.02 5.08
CA LEU A 147 3.46 0.63 5.68
C LEU A 147 3.28 2.13 5.94
N ASP A 148 2.57 2.83 5.04
CA ASP A 148 2.36 4.27 5.15
C ASP A 148 1.09 4.72 4.41
N ILE A 149 0.54 5.87 4.83
CA ILE A 149 -0.65 6.51 4.25
C ILE A 149 -0.38 8.02 4.09
N THR A 150 -0.37 8.52 2.86
CA THR A 150 -0.13 9.93 2.55
C THR A 150 -1.24 10.54 1.70
N ASP A 151 -1.42 11.87 1.79
CA ASP A 151 -2.42 12.60 0.97
C ASP A 151 -1.91 12.93 -0.44
N SER A 152 -0.62 12.76 -0.70
CA SER A 152 0.05 13.05 -1.97
C SER A 152 0.98 11.90 -2.36
N ALA A 153 1.26 11.78 -3.66
CA ALA A 153 2.21 10.80 -4.16
C ALA A 153 3.54 10.92 -3.39
N PRO A 154 4.18 9.81 -3.00
CA PRO A 154 5.47 9.87 -2.37
C PRO A 154 6.44 10.59 -3.31
N ALA A 155 7.19 11.55 -2.76
CA ALA A 155 8.16 12.37 -3.50
C ALA A 155 9.34 11.57 -4.10
N GLN A 156 9.28 10.23 -4.05
CA GLN A 156 10.35 9.31 -4.38
C GLN A 156 10.11 8.46 -5.64
N GLU A 157 8.95 8.55 -6.30
CA GLU A 157 8.67 7.72 -7.50
C GLU A 157 8.41 8.50 -8.79
N GLN A 158 8.31 9.83 -8.75
CA GLN A 158 8.58 10.57 -9.99
C GLN A 158 10.09 10.75 -10.09
N PRO A 159 10.74 10.34 -11.20
CA PRO A 159 12.13 10.69 -11.40
C PRO A 159 12.21 12.21 -11.27
N ASN A 160 13.04 12.72 -10.37
CA ASN A 160 13.27 14.15 -10.26
C ASN A 160 14.13 14.57 -11.46
N ILE A 161 13.51 14.67 -12.63
CA ILE A 161 14.21 15.03 -13.87
C ILE A 161 14.73 16.45 -13.75
N PHE A 162 13.97 17.34 -13.11
CA PHE A 162 14.42 18.68 -12.76
C PHE A 162 15.77 18.64 -12.03
N GLY A 163 15.86 17.94 -10.90
CA GLY A 163 17.11 17.83 -10.14
C GLY A 163 18.19 16.95 -10.79
N GLN A 164 17.90 16.26 -11.89
CA GLN A 164 18.93 15.59 -12.71
C GLN A 164 19.52 16.52 -13.77
N ILE A 165 18.74 17.51 -14.22
CA ILE A 165 19.16 18.51 -15.19
C ILE A 165 19.90 19.64 -14.49
N ASP A 166 19.35 20.12 -13.36
CA ASP A 166 19.91 21.16 -12.49
C ASP A 166 21.24 20.67 -11.88
N ALA A 167 22.34 20.95 -12.57
CA ALA A 167 23.64 20.39 -12.28
C ALA A 167 24.40 21.20 -11.23
N ASP A 168 24.08 22.49 -11.12
CA ASP A 168 24.66 23.39 -10.12
C ASP A 168 23.74 23.62 -8.89
N ASP A 169 22.57 22.98 -8.87
CA ASP A 169 21.59 22.98 -7.77
C ASP A 169 21.11 24.42 -7.47
N ASP A 170 21.01 25.27 -8.49
CA ASP A 170 20.57 26.67 -8.34
C ASP A 170 19.04 26.83 -8.42
N SER A 171 18.30 25.73 -8.64
CA SER A 171 16.85 25.69 -8.79
C SER A 171 16.30 26.32 -10.07
N PHE A 172 17.15 26.51 -11.09
CA PHE A 172 16.80 26.92 -12.44
C PHE A 172 17.42 25.95 -13.46
N LEU A 173 16.77 25.79 -14.62
CA LEU A 173 17.34 25.03 -15.74
C LEU A 173 17.73 26.00 -16.85
N THR A 174 19.02 26.02 -17.17
CA THR A 174 19.57 26.75 -18.31
C THR A 174 19.45 25.94 -19.61
N LYS A 175 19.60 26.61 -20.76
CA LYS A 175 19.68 25.93 -22.08
C LYS A 175 20.86 24.95 -22.11
N GLU A 176 21.96 25.31 -21.47
CA GLU A 176 23.18 24.50 -21.39
C GLU A 176 22.95 23.19 -20.64
N GLU A 177 22.29 23.25 -19.48
CA GLU A 177 21.96 22.06 -18.68
C GLU A 177 20.97 21.15 -19.39
N LEU A 178 19.90 21.72 -19.97
CA LEU A 178 18.94 20.96 -20.77
C LEU A 178 19.61 20.26 -21.95
N LEU A 179 20.49 20.96 -22.67
CA LEU A 179 21.24 20.38 -23.78
C LEU A 179 22.15 19.23 -23.30
N GLY A 180 22.85 19.43 -22.19
CA GLY A 180 23.70 18.41 -21.57
C GLY A 180 22.92 17.14 -21.21
N TRP A 181 21.72 17.31 -20.67
CA TRP A 181 20.82 16.20 -20.36
C TRP A 181 20.31 15.51 -21.62
N PHE A 182 19.82 16.23 -22.64
CA PHE A 182 19.35 15.61 -23.90
C PHE A 182 20.45 14.81 -24.60
N LYS A 183 21.69 15.31 -24.54
CA LYS A 183 22.86 14.61 -25.07
C LYS A 183 23.16 13.33 -24.30
N THR A 184 23.10 13.37 -22.98
CA THR A 184 23.48 12.25 -22.11
C THR A 184 22.37 11.20 -21.98
N ALA A 185 21.13 11.63 -21.84
CA ALA A 185 19.96 10.78 -21.58
C ALA A 185 19.31 10.25 -22.88
N GLN A 186 19.34 11.02 -23.97
CA GLN A 186 18.63 10.69 -25.21
C GLN A 186 19.54 10.64 -26.46
N GLY A 187 20.82 10.97 -26.32
CA GLY A 187 21.76 10.99 -27.45
C GLY A 187 21.43 12.07 -28.50
N LEU A 188 20.73 13.13 -28.09
CA LEU A 188 20.33 14.24 -28.97
C LEU A 188 21.33 15.40 -28.83
N ASP A 189 21.84 15.90 -29.96
CA ASP A 189 22.78 17.03 -30.01
C ASP A 189 22.09 18.41 -30.00
N SER A 190 20.76 18.45 -29.87
CA SER A 190 19.97 19.67 -29.80
C SER A 190 18.74 19.48 -28.91
N ILE A 191 18.30 20.56 -28.27
CA ILE A 191 17.00 20.64 -27.60
C ILE A 191 15.90 20.62 -28.68
N PRO A 192 14.80 19.85 -28.52
CA PRO A 192 13.67 19.88 -29.44
C PRO A 192 13.13 21.31 -29.66
N ASP A 193 12.82 21.65 -30.92
CA ASP A 193 12.36 22.99 -31.30
C ASP A 193 11.13 23.42 -30.48
N GLY A 194 11.20 24.61 -29.88
CA GLY A 194 10.12 25.23 -29.12
C GLY A 194 9.90 24.64 -27.71
N LEU A 195 10.71 23.67 -27.27
CA LEU A 195 10.61 23.13 -25.92
C LEU A 195 10.95 24.19 -24.88
N PHE A 196 12.08 24.89 -25.04
CA PHE A 196 12.53 25.86 -24.04
C PHE A 196 11.55 27.02 -23.92
N GLU A 197 11.13 27.57 -25.05
CA GLU A 197 10.19 28.70 -25.12
C GLU A 197 8.77 28.34 -24.64
N HIS A 198 8.42 27.05 -24.61
CA HIS A 198 7.15 26.60 -24.04
C HIS A 198 7.20 26.52 -22.50
N GLU A 199 8.39 26.25 -21.95
CA GLU A 199 8.59 26.05 -20.52
C GLU A 199 8.97 27.36 -19.81
N ASP A 200 9.82 28.20 -20.41
CA ASP A 200 10.18 29.55 -19.94
C ASP A 200 8.98 30.51 -20.14
N LYS A 201 8.12 30.64 -19.12
CA LYS A 201 6.86 31.38 -19.20
C LYS A 201 7.01 32.85 -18.85
N ASP A 202 7.98 33.17 -18.01
CA ASP A 202 8.28 34.55 -17.65
C ASP A 202 9.34 35.21 -18.56
N GLU A 203 9.86 34.46 -19.54
CA GLU A 203 10.82 34.88 -20.56
C GLU A 203 12.14 35.40 -19.95
N ASP A 204 12.54 34.85 -18.79
CA ASP A 204 13.77 35.24 -18.09
C ASP A 204 15.03 34.53 -18.60
N GLY A 205 14.85 33.58 -19.53
CA GLY A 205 15.93 32.82 -20.15
C GLY A 205 16.34 31.57 -19.37
N LYS A 206 15.55 31.17 -18.37
CA LYS A 206 15.72 29.99 -17.52
C LYS A 206 14.37 29.29 -17.35
N ILE A 207 14.38 28.06 -16.82
CA ILE A 207 13.14 27.38 -16.43
C ILE A 207 13.21 27.12 -14.94
N SER A 208 12.36 27.80 -14.18
CA SER A 208 12.21 27.58 -12.75
C SER A 208 11.57 26.21 -12.44
N TRP A 209 11.69 25.76 -11.18
CA TRP A 209 10.97 24.57 -10.73
C TRP A 209 9.46 24.67 -10.96
N ASP A 210 8.86 25.86 -10.78
CA ASP A 210 7.42 26.06 -10.94
C ASP A 210 6.99 25.97 -12.42
N GLU A 211 7.84 26.41 -13.35
CA GLU A 211 7.60 26.39 -14.79
C GLU A 211 7.72 25.00 -15.41
N PHE A 212 8.72 24.23 -15.00
CA PHE A 212 9.01 22.91 -15.57
C PHE A 212 7.81 21.97 -15.50
N SER A 213 7.33 21.51 -16.65
CA SER A 213 6.12 20.68 -16.76
C SER A 213 6.38 19.17 -16.63
N GLY A 214 7.65 18.74 -16.65
CA GLY A 214 8.05 17.34 -16.57
C GLY A 214 8.01 16.75 -15.15
N PRO A 215 8.35 15.46 -15.00
CA PRO A 215 8.47 14.81 -13.69
C PRO A 215 9.49 15.56 -12.82
N LYS A 216 8.99 16.22 -11.77
CA LYS A 216 9.78 17.01 -10.83
C LYS A 216 9.53 16.50 -9.41
N GLY A 217 10.62 16.39 -8.64
CA GLY A 217 10.56 16.02 -7.22
C GLY A 217 9.90 17.12 -6.39
N SER A 218 10.01 17.06 -5.07
CA SER A 218 9.54 18.14 -4.18
C SER A 218 10.15 19.49 -4.55
N LYS A 219 9.40 20.58 -4.32
CA LYS A 219 9.87 21.95 -4.51
C LYS A 219 11.16 22.18 -3.70
N PRO A 220 12.24 22.68 -4.33
CA PRO A 220 13.46 23.09 -3.63
C PRO A 220 13.15 24.17 -2.59
N ALA A 221 13.93 24.21 -1.51
CA ALA A 221 13.83 25.30 -0.53
C ALA A 221 14.38 26.58 -1.14
N ASP A 222 13.70 27.72 -0.92
CA ASP A 222 14.18 29.03 -1.37
C ASP A 222 15.55 29.32 -0.74
N LYS A 223 16.62 29.29 -1.56
CA LYS A 223 18.00 29.53 -1.12
C LYS A 223 18.31 31.02 -0.89
N ASP A 224 17.37 31.92 -1.24
CA ASP A 224 17.50 33.37 -1.09
C ASP A 224 16.99 33.92 0.26
N GLU A 225 16.46 33.08 1.16
CA GLU A 225 16.01 33.48 2.51
C GLU A 225 17.00 33.16 3.65
N LEU A 226 18.26 32.81 3.34
CA LEU A 226 19.31 32.51 4.34
C LEU A 226 20.47 33.52 4.37
#